data_AF-A6EIJ2-F1
#
_entry.id   AF-A6EIJ2-F1
#
_cell.length_a   1.000
_cell.length_b   1.000
_cell.length_c   1.000
_cell.angle_alpha   90.00
_cell.angle_beta   90.00
_cell.angle_gamma   90.00
#
_symmetry.space_group_name_H-M   'P 1'
#
loop_
_entity.id
_entity.type
_entity.pdbx_description
1 polymer ?
#
loop_
_entity_poly.entity_id
_entity_poly.type
_entity_poly.pdbx_seq_one_letter_code
_entity_poly.pdbx_strand_id
1 'polypeptide(L)' 'MEQFRIEVANEGKGYFFNITATGDQQFEISNEASERIGTIKIDDQDHEHCETLDCQIDLPLLNSIREGILLHYKLIKQ' A
#
# COMPACT_ATOMS: atom_id res chain seq x y z
N MET A 1 -14.04 -4.44 8.68
CA MET A 1 -13.10 -4.11 7.61
C MET A 1 -12.21 -3.02 8.16
N GLU A 2 -10.89 -3.21 8.16
CA GLU A 2 -9.94 -2.22 8.68
C GLU A 2 -9.57 -1.25 7.56
N GLN A 3 -9.58 0.04 7.88
CA GLN A 3 -9.14 1.10 6.99
C GLN A 3 -8.19 2.01 7.75
N PHE A 4 -7.10 2.39 7.11
CA PHE A 4 -6.13 3.33 7.65
C PHE A 4 -5.59 4.23 6.55
N ARG A 5 -4.96 5.32 6.96
CA ARG A 5 -4.36 6.30 6.06
C ARG A 5 -2.85 6.27 6.26
N ILE A 6 -2.11 6.23 5.15
CA ILE A 6 -0.65 6.34 5.16
C ILE A 6 -0.23 7.63 4.46
N GLU A 7 0.89 8.18 4.91
CA GLU A 7 1.61 9.24 4.22
C GLU A 7 2.87 8.66 3.60
N VAL A 8 3.09 8.99 2.33
CA VAL A 8 4.20 8.47 1.54
C VAL A 8 4.91 9.62 0.85
N ALA A 9 6.22 9.71 1.00
CA ALA A 9 7.04 10.66 0.26
C ALA A 9 7.41 10.08 -1.11
N ASN A 10 7.10 10.80 -2.19
CA ASN A 10 7.57 10.51 -3.54
C ASN A 10 8.02 11.80 -4.22
N GLU A 11 9.18 11.79 -4.86
CA GLU A 11 9.77 12.97 -5.54
C GLU A 11 9.81 14.26 -4.67
N GLY A 12 10.02 14.11 -3.36
CA GLY A 12 10.07 15.23 -2.42
C GLY A 12 8.71 15.84 -2.05
N LYS A 13 7.61 15.19 -2.43
CA LYS A 13 6.24 15.56 -2.03
C LYS A 13 5.62 14.45 -1.19
N GLY A 14 4.87 14.85 -0.16
CA GLY A 14 4.04 13.93 0.63
C GLY A 14 2.73 13.66 -0.11
N TYR A 15 2.37 12.39 -0.20
CA TYR A 15 1.11 11.89 -0.76
C TYR A 15 0.38 11.11 0.31
N PHE A 16 -0.93 11.26 0.36
CA PHE A 16 -1.76 10.48 1.26
C PHE A 16 -2.57 9.45 0.50
N PHE A 17 -2.59 8.23 1.05
CA PHE A 17 -3.37 7.13 0.52
C PHE A 17 -4.24 6.53 1.60
N ASN A 18 -5.46 6.20 1.21
CA ASN A 18 -6.38 5.43 2.03
C ASN A 18 -6.20 3.96 1.67
N ILE A 19 -5.91 3.15 2.68
CA ILE A 19 -5.68 1.72 2.55
C ILE A 19 -6.83 0.98 3.22
N THR A 20 -7.48 0.11 2.46
CA THR A 20 -8.59 -0.72 2.95
C THR A 20 -8.17 -2.19 2.88
N ALA A 21 -8.14 -2.88 4.02
CA ALA A 21 -7.89 -4.31 4.04
C ALA A 21 -9.12 -5.06 3.54
N THR A 22 -8.99 -5.78 2.42
CA THR A 22 -10.09 -6.51 1.77
C THR A 22 -10.12 -8.00 2.13
N GLY A 23 -9.06 -8.53 2.74
CA GLY A 23 -8.93 -9.94 3.15
C GLY A 23 -7.73 -10.62 2.47
N ASP A 24 -7.30 -11.79 2.98
CA ASP A 24 -6.18 -12.56 2.41
C ASP A 24 -4.91 -11.75 2.14
N GLN A 25 -4.59 -10.82 3.04
CA GLN A 25 -3.46 -9.89 2.94
C GLN A 25 -3.49 -9.00 1.68
N GLN A 26 -4.69 -8.77 1.16
CA GLN A 26 -4.96 -7.82 0.09
C GLN A 26 -5.41 -6.48 0.65
N PHE A 27 -4.92 -5.43 0.02
CA PHE A 27 -5.16 -4.06 0.39
C PHE A 27 -5.54 -3.26 -0.85
N GLU A 28 -6.72 -2.64 -0.79
CA GLU A 28 -7.14 -1.66 -1.78
C GLU A 28 -6.53 -0.31 -1.44
N ILE A 29 -6.01 0.37 -2.46
CA ILE A 29 -5.37 1.67 -2.37
C ILE A 29 -6.26 2.69 -3.06
N SER A 30 -6.63 3.73 -2.34
CA SER A 30 -7.38 4.86 -2.87
C SER A 30 -6.65 6.18 -2.62
N ASN A 31 -6.76 7.12 -3.55
CA ASN A 31 -6.18 8.46 -3.41
C ASN A 31 -6.97 9.34 -2.42
N GLU A 32 -6.56 10.60 -2.25
CA GLU A 32 -7.25 11.57 -1.38
C GLU A 32 -8.68 11.90 -1.82
N ALA A 33 -8.97 11.77 -3.13
CA ALA A 33 -10.31 11.91 -3.67
C ALA A 33 -11.17 10.63 -3.49
N SER A 34 -10.64 9.62 -2.78
CA SER A 34 -11.27 8.29 -2.58
C SER A 34 -11.45 7.49 -3.87
N GLU A 35 -10.71 7.82 -4.92
CA GLU A 35 -10.68 7.04 -6.15
C GLU A 35 -9.74 5.86 -5.96
N ARG A 36 -10.23 4.65 -6.25
CA ARG A 36 -9.42 3.43 -6.22
C ARG A 36 -8.36 3.50 -7.31
N ILE A 37 -7.10 3.45 -6.92
CA ILE A 37 -5.94 3.54 -7.81
C ILE A 37 -5.19 2.22 -7.96
N GLY A 38 -5.46 1.26 -7.08
CA GLY A 38 -4.96 -0.10 -7.25
C GLY A 38 -5.28 -1.03 -6.08
N THR A 39 -4.76 -2.25 -6.20
CA THR A 39 -4.81 -3.26 -5.14
C THR A 39 -3.45 -3.93 -5.05
N ILE A 40 -2.95 -4.06 -3.83
CA ILE A 40 -1.69 -4.74 -3.51
C ILE A 40 -1.98 -5.96 -2.64
N LYS A 41 -1.37 -7.09 -2.98
CA LYS A 41 -1.30 -8.25 -2.10
C LYS A 41 0.08 -8.30 -1.45
N ILE A 42 0.13 -8.43 -0.14
CA ILE A 42 1.35 -8.67 0.61
C ILE A 42 1.33 -10.15 0.98
N ASP A 43 2.16 -10.98 0.34
CA ASP A 43 2.26 -12.40 0.72
C ASP A 43 3.32 -12.56 1.82
N ASP A 44 3.07 -13.46 2.78
CA ASP A 44 3.99 -13.79 3.88
C ASP A 44 5.26 -14.51 3.37
N GLN A 45 5.23 -15.08 2.15
CA GLN A 45 6.30 -15.95 1.67
C GLN A 45 7.41 -15.28 0.89
N ASP A 46 7.23 -14.05 0.43
CA ASP A 46 8.31 -13.37 -0.29
C ASP A 46 8.16 -11.84 -0.20
N HIS A 47 9.08 -11.22 0.53
CA HIS A 47 9.17 -9.77 0.61
C HIS A 47 9.49 -9.12 -0.75
N GLU A 48 9.67 -9.87 -1.85
CA GLU A 48 10.04 -9.31 -3.16
C GLU A 48 8.90 -9.40 -4.20
N HIS A 49 7.84 -10.18 -3.93
CA HIS A 49 6.76 -10.42 -4.90
C HIS A 49 5.45 -9.73 -4.50
N CYS A 50 5.32 -8.46 -4.87
CA CYS A 50 4.02 -7.79 -4.88
C CYS A 50 3.28 -8.10 -6.17
N GLU A 51 2.17 -8.83 -6.08
CA GLU A 51 1.25 -8.98 -7.20
C GLU A 51 0.34 -7.74 -7.25
N THR A 52 0.61 -6.87 -8.23
CA THR A 52 -0.27 -5.74 -8.56
C THR A 52 -1.35 -6.22 -9.50
N LEU A 53 -2.61 -6.22 -9.04
CA LEU A 53 -3.74 -6.66 -9.86
C LEU A 53 -4.25 -5.55 -10.80
N ASP A 54 -4.04 -4.27 -10.45
CA ASP A 54 -4.41 -3.11 -11.27
C ASP A 54 -3.53 -1.93 -10.84
N CYS A 55 -2.59 -1.46 -11.68
CA CYS A 55 -1.71 -0.36 -11.28
C CYS A 55 -1.73 0.79 -12.29
N GLN A 56 -2.27 1.94 -11.88
CA GLN A 56 -1.95 3.26 -12.47
C GLN A 56 -0.83 3.97 -11.68
N ILE A 57 -0.13 3.25 -10.79
CA ILE A 57 0.84 3.78 -9.83
C ILE A 57 2.24 3.30 -10.24
N ASP A 58 3.20 4.22 -10.30
CA ASP A 58 4.60 3.88 -10.58
C ASP A 58 5.20 3.00 -9.47
N LEU A 59 6.10 2.10 -9.86
CA LEU A 59 6.74 1.12 -8.97
C LEU A 59 7.38 1.72 -7.70
N PRO A 60 8.09 2.88 -7.74
CA PRO A 60 8.64 3.49 -6.54
C PRO A 60 7.57 3.90 -5.53
N LEU A 61 6.45 4.45 -6.00
CA LEU A 61 5.35 4.90 -5.15
C LEU A 61 4.61 3.70 -4.54
N LEU A 62 4.46 2.61 -5.30
CA LEU A 62 3.92 1.35 -4.80
C LEU A 62 4.77 0.77 -3.67
N ASN A 63 6.10 0.78 -3.81
CA ASN A 63 7.01 0.29 -2.77
C ASN A 63 6.88 1.09 -1.48
N SER A 64 6.83 2.43 -1.57
CA SER A 64 6.66 3.26 -0.39
C SER A 64 5.29 3.06 0.29
N ILE A 65 4.22 2.83 -0.50
CA ILE A 65 2.90 2.45 0.03
C ILE A 65 3.00 1.13 0.81
N ARG A 66 3.67 0.14 0.24
CA ARG A 66 3.90 -1.15 0.88
C ARG A 66 4.62 -1.01 2.22
N GLU A 67 5.71 -0.24 2.26
CA GLU A 67 6.44 0.03 3.50
C GLU A 67 5.53 0.67 4.55
N GLY A 68 4.67 1.61 4.15
CA GLY A 68 3.67 2.20 5.03
C GLY A 68 2.67 1.18 5.60
N ILE A 69 2.20 0.24 4.79
CA ILE A 69 1.32 -0.85 5.23
C ILE A 69 2.04 -1.77 6.22
N LEU A 70 3.27 -2.21 5.90
CA LEU A 70 4.07 -3.09 6.76
C LEU A 70 4.40 -2.42 8.10
N LEU A 71 4.69 -1.12 8.10
CA LEU A 71 4.93 -0.33 9.31
C LEU A 71 3.67 -0.23 10.18
N HIS A 72 2.50 0.01 9.57
CA HIS A 72 1.21 0.05 10.29
C HIS A 72 0.91 -1.26 11.01
N TYR A 73 1.11 -2.40 10.33
CA TYR A 73 0.93 -3.73 10.92
C TYR A 73 2.09 -4.19 11.82
N LYS A 74 3.12 -3.35 12.03
CA LYS A 74 4.33 -3.67 12.82
C LYS A 74 5.03 -4.96 12.36
N LEU A 75 4.96 -5.25 11.07
CA LEU A 75 5.60 -6.43 10.46
C LEU A 75 7.09 -6.18 10.17
N ILE A 76 7.56 -4.94 10.35
CA ILE A 76 8.99 -4.64 10.41
C ILE A 76 9.52 -5.11 11.77
N LYS A 77 10.17 -6.27 11.80
CA LYS A 77 11.02 -6.65 12.94
C LYS A 77 12.17 -5.64 13.01
N GLN A 78 12.24 -4.90 14.12
CA GLN A 78 13.41 -4.10 14.50
C GLN A 78 14.63 -5.00 14.71
#